data_AF-L0JN51-F1
#
_entry.id   AF-L0JN51-F1
#
_cell.length_a   1.000
_cell.length_b   1.000
_cell.length_c   1.000
_cell.angle_alpha   90.00
_cell.angle_beta   90.00
_cell.angle_gamma   90.00
#
_symmetry.space_group_name_H-M   'P 1'
#
loop_
_entity.id
_entity.type
_entity.pdbx_description
1 polymer ?
#
loop_
_entity_poly.entity_id
_entity_poly.type
_entity_poly.pdbx_seq_one_letter_code
_entity_poly.pdbx_strand_id
1 'polypeptide(L)'
;MTGTDARESTTPISWTRGSQERPAPLVERVPYVELRLEHPSLEADRFGDAFFPDAIPYEFRGERRVFYWRSVLPPDGPAPADWTGVCATTHGLRALTADGTRSPSLWPQDGTIGDGAASGTDAVRELVVDGTVAGDSTVAAVRDYSPPAIAVRATDADAVSLETPAGPLSVPAGERTTVELSSQSVRSATDGESRTVTPRLRVRYPGQRTLYHPARGADTAVFPSFGLDLETLPNPVPVPTAAGELDDRGLAAALGVDLSERPYPERVLWQAIAYGAFDPHRGAEPRLSQPRDDLLRLENPTA
;
A
#
# COMPACT_ATOMS: atom_id res chain seq x y z
N MET A 1 24.97 14.04 -41.23
CA MET A 1 24.48 14.22 -39.85
C MET A 1 24.57 12.86 -39.18
N THR A 2 25.70 12.62 -38.52
CA THR A 2 25.98 11.40 -37.74
C THR A 2 25.21 11.48 -36.44
N GLY A 3 24.42 10.44 -36.16
CA GLY A 3 23.67 10.30 -34.92
C GLY A 3 24.64 10.24 -33.74
N THR A 4 24.33 10.97 -32.69
CA THR A 4 24.98 10.82 -31.40
C THR A 4 24.53 9.48 -30.84
N ASP A 5 25.37 8.45 -30.96
CA ASP A 5 25.24 7.23 -30.17
C ASP A 5 25.22 7.65 -28.69
N ALA A 6 24.05 7.60 -28.06
CA ALA A 6 23.96 7.61 -26.62
C ALA A 6 24.68 6.33 -26.16
N ARG A 7 25.94 6.45 -25.73
CA ARG A 7 26.67 5.32 -25.16
C ARG A 7 25.85 4.81 -23.98
N GLU A 8 25.35 3.58 -24.10
CA GLU A 8 24.84 2.84 -22.95
C GLU A 8 25.97 2.79 -21.92
N SER A 9 25.83 3.56 -20.84
CA SER A 9 26.77 3.58 -19.73
C SER A 9 26.25 2.67 -18.63
N THR A 10 27.13 1.89 -18.04
CA THR A 10 26.79 1.06 -16.87
C THR A 10 27.51 1.55 -15.63
N THR A 11 26.82 1.57 -14.49
CA THR A 11 27.40 1.81 -13.18
C THR A 11 27.44 0.48 -12.41
N PRO A 12 28.62 0.01 -11.93
CA PRO A 12 28.69 -1.21 -11.14
C PRO A 12 28.11 -0.97 -9.74
N ILE A 13 27.10 -1.73 -9.35
CA ILE A 13 26.51 -1.70 -8.01
C ILE A 13 26.75 -3.03 -7.30
N SER A 14 27.54 -2.99 -6.23
CA SER A 14 27.72 -4.14 -5.34
C SER A 14 26.48 -4.35 -4.48
N TRP A 15 26.27 -5.57 -4.01
CA TRP A 15 25.22 -5.90 -3.06
C TRP A 15 25.71 -6.97 -2.07
N THR A 16 25.06 -7.04 -0.92
CA THR A 16 25.36 -8.05 0.10
C THR A 16 24.18 -8.96 0.37
N ARG A 17 24.48 -10.23 0.66
CA ARG A 17 23.47 -11.19 1.06
C ARG A 17 22.97 -10.89 2.47
N GLY A 18 21.66 -10.73 2.59
CA GLY A 18 20.96 -10.50 3.84
C GLY A 18 20.82 -11.75 4.70
N SER A 19 20.30 -11.58 5.93
CA SER A 19 20.15 -12.68 6.88
C SER A 19 18.88 -13.50 6.60
N GLN A 20 19.03 -14.82 6.56
CA GLN A 20 17.89 -15.75 6.50
C GLN A 20 17.17 -15.89 7.85
N GLU A 21 17.75 -15.41 8.95
CA GLU A 21 17.16 -15.47 10.30
C GLU A 21 16.10 -14.38 10.54
N ARG A 22 15.94 -13.42 9.62
CA ARG A 22 14.89 -12.41 9.72
C ARG A 22 13.50 -13.05 9.62
N PRO A 23 12.49 -12.51 10.32
CA PRO A 23 11.11 -12.95 10.20
C PRO A 23 10.68 -13.08 8.73
N ALA A 24 10.07 -14.22 8.41
CA ALA A 24 9.61 -14.52 7.06
C ALA A 24 8.51 -13.53 6.63
N PRO A 25 8.45 -13.15 5.34
CA PRO A 25 7.31 -12.43 4.80
C PRO A 25 6.01 -13.17 5.07
N LEU A 26 4.94 -12.41 5.26
CA LEU A 26 3.60 -12.94 5.44
C LEU A 26 2.98 -13.24 4.07
N VAL A 27 2.57 -14.49 3.87
CA VAL A 27 1.92 -14.96 2.64
C VAL A 27 0.65 -15.72 3.03
N GLU A 28 -0.51 -15.08 2.86
CA GLU A 28 -1.78 -15.60 3.35
C GLU A 28 -2.88 -15.49 2.30
N ARG A 29 -3.64 -16.56 2.07
CA ARG A 29 -4.81 -16.53 1.20
C ARG A 29 -6.06 -16.26 2.01
N VAL A 30 -6.56 -15.03 1.93
CA VAL A 30 -7.65 -14.53 2.76
C VAL A 30 -8.63 -13.67 1.98
N PRO A 31 -9.89 -13.51 2.44
CA PRO A 31 -10.77 -12.46 1.97
C PRO A 31 -10.10 -11.09 2.08
N TYR A 32 -10.13 -10.31 0.99
CA TYR A 32 -9.56 -8.98 0.93
C TYR A 32 -10.68 -7.95 0.73
N VAL A 33 -10.81 -6.99 1.64
CA VAL A 33 -11.84 -5.95 1.60
C VAL A 33 -11.16 -4.58 1.41
N GLU A 34 -11.72 -3.76 0.51
CA GLU A 34 -11.28 -2.38 0.28
C GLU A 34 -12.35 -1.42 0.80
N LEU A 35 -12.01 -0.57 1.77
CA LEU A 35 -12.90 0.45 2.34
C LEU A 35 -12.30 1.84 2.23
N ARG A 36 -13.12 2.80 1.77
CA ARG A 36 -12.75 4.22 1.74
C ARG A 36 -13.90 5.07 2.25
N LEU A 37 -13.56 6.05 3.08
CA LEU A 37 -14.50 7.07 3.55
C LEU A 37 -14.11 8.40 2.93
N GLU A 38 -14.77 8.78 1.85
CA GLU A 38 -14.47 9.97 1.05
C GLU A 38 -15.43 11.12 1.37
N HIS A 39 -14.95 12.35 1.20
CA HIS A 39 -15.69 13.59 1.46
C HIS A 39 -15.65 14.48 0.21
N PRO A 40 -16.30 14.06 -0.89
CA PRO A 40 -16.15 14.70 -2.20
C PRO A 40 -16.72 16.12 -2.28
N SER A 41 -17.49 16.55 -1.27
CA SER A 41 -18.00 17.92 -1.15
C SER A 41 -17.00 18.89 -0.53
N LEU A 42 -15.86 18.41 -0.04
CA LEU A 42 -14.77 19.25 0.47
C LEU A 42 -13.79 19.58 -0.65
N GLU A 43 -13.14 20.71 -0.50
CA GLU A 43 -11.99 21.08 -1.32
C GLU A 43 -10.73 20.57 -0.63
N ALA A 44 -9.85 19.89 -1.38
CA ALA A 44 -8.59 19.42 -0.84
C ALA A 44 -7.64 20.59 -0.57
N ASP A 45 -7.03 20.60 0.62
CA ASP A 45 -5.99 21.56 0.99
C ASP A 45 -4.58 20.95 0.94
N ARG A 46 -4.49 19.61 0.91
CA ARG A 46 -3.24 18.87 0.76
C ARG A 46 -3.40 17.65 -0.13
N PHE A 47 -2.30 17.35 -0.81
CA PHE A 47 -2.09 16.15 -1.62
C PHE A 47 -1.10 15.27 -0.87
N GLY A 48 -1.28 13.95 -0.88
CA GLY A 48 -0.23 13.07 -0.40
C GLY A 48 0.98 13.09 -1.34
N ASP A 49 2.08 12.56 -0.82
CA ASP A 49 3.41 12.60 -1.42
C ASP A 49 3.89 11.22 -1.89
N ALA A 50 3.01 10.21 -1.82
CA ALA A 50 3.34 8.84 -2.17
C ALA A 50 3.56 8.68 -3.68
N PHE A 51 4.82 8.46 -4.08
CA PHE A 51 5.19 8.23 -5.47
C PHE A 51 4.75 6.85 -6.00
N PHE A 52 4.70 5.84 -5.13
CA PHE A 52 4.22 4.50 -5.44
C PHE A 52 3.14 4.08 -4.46
N PRO A 53 2.10 3.35 -4.91
CA PRO A 53 1.12 2.79 -3.99
C PRO A 53 1.78 1.73 -3.09
N ASP A 54 1.35 1.68 -1.83
CA ASP A 54 1.77 0.67 -0.86
C ASP A 54 1.25 -0.72 -1.23
N ALA A 55 0.11 -0.81 -1.93
CA ALA A 55 -0.45 -2.07 -2.39
C ALA A 55 -0.69 -2.10 -3.90
N ILE A 56 -0.42 -3.26 -4.50
CA ILE A 56 -0.70 -3.50 -5.91
C ILE A 56 -1.50 -4.80 -6.06
N PRO A 57 -2.84 -4.73 -6.22
CA PRO A 57 -3.67 -5.91 -6.48
C PRO A 57 -3.64 -6.28 -7.97
N TYR A 58 -3.40 -7.56 -8.28
CA TYR A 58 -3.37 -8.04 -9.67
C TYR A 58 -3.65 -9.53 -9.76
N GLU A 59 -3.81 -10.03 -10.99
CA GLU A 59 -3.84 -11.47 -11.28
C GLU A 59 -2.65 -11.82 -12.14
N PHE A 60 -1.93 -12.89 -11.78
CA PHE A 60 -0.83 -13.40 -12.58
C PHE A 60 -0.77 -14.92 -12.46
N ARG A 61 -0.66 -15.61 -13.60
CA ARG A 61 -0.63 -17.08 -13.68
C ARG A 61 -1.78 -17.77 -12.91
N GLY A 62 -2.98 -17.21 -13.01
CA GLY A 62 -4.19 -17.74 -12.37
C GLY A 62 -4.32 -17.45 -10.87
N GLU A 63 -3.36 -16.72 -10.29
CA GLU A 63 -3.40 -16.34 -8.88
C GLU A 63 -3.82 -14.88 -8.72
N ARG A 64 -4.84 -14.64 -7.91
CA ARG A 64 -5.26 -13.29 -7.50
C ARG A 64 -4.44 -12.85 -6.30
N ARG A 65 -3.56 -11.89 -6.52
CA ARG A 65 -2.59 -11.42 -5.54
C ARG A 65 -2.90 -10.01 -5.08
N VAL A 66 -2.38 -9.66 -3.92
CA VAL A 66 -2.17 -8.28 -3.50
C VAL A 66 -0.79 -8.21 -2.85
N PHE A 67 0.09 -7.39 -3.43
CA PHE A 67 1.45 -7.18 -2.91
C PHE A 67 1.48 -5.86 -2.15
N TYR A 68 1.73 -5.96 -0.85
CA TYR A 68 2.24 -4.87 -0.05
C TYR A 68 3.74 -5.00 -0.01
N TRP A 69 4.44 -4.05 -0.60
CA TRP A 69 5.90 -4.13 -0.66
C TRP A 69 6.56 -3.49 0.57
N ARG A 70 5.83 -2.68 1.35
CA ARG A 70 6.25 -2.11 2.65
C ARG A 70 5.36 -2.62 3.78
N SER A 71 5.87 -2.65 5.01
CA SER A 71 5.10 -3.12 6.17
C SER A 71 4.09 -2.06 6.62
N VAL A 72 2.80 -2.35 6.45
CA VAL A 72 1.66 -1.49 6.86
C VAL A 72 0.74 -2.16 7.90
N LEU A 73 0.94 -3.45 8.17
CA LEU A 73 0.27 -4.15 9.28
C LEU A 73 0.90 -3.77 10.62
N PRO A 74 0.08 -3.48 11.65
CA PRO A 74 0.57 -3.23 13.00
C PRO A 74 1.36 -4.43 13.54
N PRO A 75 2.46 -4.20 14.29
CA PRO A 75 3.26 -5.27 14.89
C PRO A 75 2.41 -6.16 15.82
N ASP A 76 1.57 -5.55 16.66
CA ASP A 76 0.76 -6.23 17.70
C ASP A 76 -0.61 -6.75 17.22
N GLY A 77 -0.69 -7.15 15.95
CA GLY A 77 -1.91 -7.70 15.34
C GLY A 77 -2.23 -9.15 15.77
N PRO A 78 -3.47 -9.64 15.54
CA PRO A 78 -3.85 -11.04 15.78
C PRO A 78 -3.04 -11.99 14.90
N ALA A 79 -2.77 -13.23 15.31
CA ALA A 79 -1.99 -14.17 14.50
C ALA A 79 -2.72 -14.50 13.17
N PRO A 80 -2.02 -14.82 12.08
CA PRO A 80 -2.67 -15.15 10.80
C PRO A 80 -3.74 -16.25 10.87
N ALA A 81 -3.55 -17.23 11.76
CA ALA A 81 -4.52 -18.29 12.01
C ALA A 81 -5.86 -17.80 12.57
N ASP A 82 -5.90 -16.61 13.18
CA ASP A 82 -7.11 -16.00 13.74
C ASP A 82 -7.84 -15.09 12.74
N TRP A 83 -7.31 -14.97 11.52
CA TRP A 83 -7.83 -14.04 10.52
C TRP A 83 -9.07 -14.60 9.83
N THR A 84 -10.11 -13.78 9.74
CA THR A 84 -11.26 -14.01 8.85
C THR A 84 -11.12 -13.27 7.53
N GLY A 85 -10.18 -12.35 7.44
CA GLY A 85 -9.90 -11.54 6.26
C GLY A 85 -8.90 -10.44 6.57
N VAL A 86 -8.64 -9.59 5.59
CA VAL A 86 -7.93 -8.34 5.77
C VAL A 86 -8.71 -7.20 5.13
N CYS A 87 -8.61 -6.03 5.73
CA CYS A 87 -9.27 -4.83 5.24
C CYS A 87 -8.25 -3.72 5.02
N ALA A 88 -8.21 -3.26 3.78
CA ALA A 88 -7.36 -2.18 3.33
C ALA A 88 -8.16 -0.88 3.24
N THR A 89 -7.55 0.20 3.70
CA THR A 89 -8.13 1.55 3.70
C THR A 89 -7.16 2.54 3.09
N THR A 90 -7.57 3.82 3.01
CA THR A 90 -6.68 4.94 2.68
C THR A 90 -5.61 5.20 3.74
N HIS A 91 -5.69 4.55 4.91
CA HIS A 91 -4.79 4.76 6.04
C HIS A 91 -3.99 3.50 6.43
N GLY A 92 -4.09 2.42 5.64
CA GLY A 92 -3.29 1.22 5.80
C GLY A 92 -4.09 -0.08 5.74
N LEU A 93 -3.52 -1.14 6.32
CA LEU A 93 -4.07 -2.49 6.29
C LEU A 93 -4.33 -2.99 7.72
N ARG A 94 -5.42 -3.72 7.93
CA ARG A 94 -5.74 -4.39 9.20
C ARG A 94 -6.24 -5.80 8.96
N ALA A 95 -5.88 -6.70 9.87
CA ALA A 95 -6.48 -8.01 9.94
C ALA A 95 -7.89 -7.94 10.55
N LEU A 96 -8.80 -8.72 9.99
CA LEU A 96 -10.15 -8.92 10.51
C LEU A 96 -10.18 -10.20 11.32
N THR A 97 -10.92 -10.18 12.43
CA THR A 97 -11.11 -11.31 13.35
C THR A 97 -12.59 -11.61 13.52
N ALA A 98 -12.92 -12.85 13.88
CA ALA A 98 -14.32 -13.30 14.00
C ALA A 98 -15.12 -12.55 15.09
N ASP A 99 -14.45 -12.01 16.10
CA ASP A 99 -15.07 -11.22 17.17
C ASP A 99 -15.46 -9.80 16.72
N GLY A 100 -15.03 -9.37 15.53
CA GLY A 100 -15.37 -8.06 14.94
C GLY A 100 -14.86 -6.86 15.75
N THR A 101 -14.02 -7.09 16.77
CA THR A 101 -13.56 -6.04 17.70
C THR A 101 -12.54 -5.09 17.08
N ARG A 102 -11.97 -5.45 15.93
CA ARG A 102 -10.88 -4.72 15.25
C ARG A 102 -11.25 -4.27 13.85
N SER A 103 -12.34 -3.52 13.71
CA SER A 103 -12.63 -2.82 12.46
C SER A 103 -11.53 -1.79 12.18
N PRO A 104 -11.05 -1.66 10.93
CA PRO A 104 -10.02 -0.68 10.60
C PRO A 104 -10.54 0.73 10.82
N SER A 105 -9.68 1.60 11.34
CA SER A 105 -9.98 3.03 11.36
C SER A 105 -10.07 3.55 9.93
N LEU A 106 -11.18 4.20 9.59
CA LEU A 106 -11.38 4.87 8.30
C LEU A 106 -10.99 6.35 8.35
N TRP A 107 -10.30 6.74 9.42
CA TRP A 107 -9.74 8.06 9.65
C TRP A 107 -8.42 7.91 10.42
N PRO A 108 -7.48 8.87 10.34
CA PRO A 108 -6.25 8.84 11.11
C PRO A 108 -6.55 8.83 12.62
N GLN A 109 -5.97 7.89 13.38
CA GLN A 109 -6.09 7.89 14.84
C GLN A 109 -5.12 8.88 15.50
N ASP A 110 -3.98 9.15 14.85
CA ASP A 110 -2.89 10.00 15.38
C ASP A 110 -2.88 11.43 14.79
N GLY A 111 -3.95 11.83 14.10
CA GLY A 111 -4.03 13.08 13.32
C GLY A 111 -4.21 14.38 14.12
N THR A 112 -3.59 14.53 15.29
CA THR A 112 -3.31 15.86 15.84
C THR A 112 -2.14 16.46 15.05
N ILE A 113 -2.45 17.29 14.05
CA ILE A 113 -1.43 18.09 13.38
C ILE A 113 -0.97 19.19 14.36
N GLY A 114 0.27 19.08 14.86
CA GLY A 114 1.05 20.20 15.36
C GLY A 114 0.78 20.67 16.80
N ASP A 115 1.89 20.97 17.47
CA ASP A 115 2.08 21.59 18.79
C ASP A 115 0.85 22.27 19.43
N GLY A 116 0.21 21.54 20.34
CA GLY A 116 -0.64 22.11 21.37
C GLY A 116 -2.02 22.58 20.91
N ALA A 117 -2.97 21.66 20.78
CA ALA A 117 -4.37 21.99 20.99
C ALA A 117 -5.13 20.79 21.58
N ALA A 118 -5.83 21.10 22.67
CA ALA A 118 -6.45 20.21 23.64
C ALA A 118 -7.37 19.13 23.05
N SER A 119 -7.40 17.98 23.72
CA SER A 119 -8.56 17.09 23.75
C SER A 119 -9.84 17.92 23.95
N GLY A 120 -10.65 18.08 22.90
CA GLY A 120 -11.81 18.98 22.92
C GLY A 120 -12.38 19.26 21.52
N THR A 121 -13.43 20.08 21.47
CA THR A 121 -14.20 20.45 20.26
C THR A 121 -13.39 21.18 19.17
N ASP A 122 -12.17 21.64 19.47
CA ASP A 122 -11.29 22.35 18.51
C ASP A 122 -10.23 21.46 17.83
N ALA A 123 -10.25 20.15 18.07
CA ALA A 123 -9.32 19.23 17.42
C ALA A 123 -9.48 19.25 15.90
N VAL A 124 -8.37 19.52 15.21
CA VAL A 124 -8.30 19.43 13.74
C VAL A 124 -8.26 17.95 13.35
N ARG A 125 -9.05 17.58 12.34
CA ARG A 125 -9.08 16.25 11.75
C ARG A 125 -8.79 16.33 10.26
N GLU A 126 -8.05 15.36 9.77
CA GLU A 126 -7.83 15.19 8.32
C GLU A 126 -8.89 14.25 7.76
N LEU A 127 -9.61 14.73 6.75
CA LEU A 127 -10.61 13.94 6.04
C LEU A 127 -10.16 13.70 4.61
N VAL A 128 -10.28 12.45 4.16
CA VAL A 128 -10.01 12.09 2.76
C VAL A 128 -11.11 12.69 1.87
N VAL A 129 -10.73 13.53 0.92
CA VAL A 129 -11.61 14.11 -0.10
C VAL A 129 -11.82 13.09 -1.21
N ASP A 130 -10.71 12.58 -1.76
CA ASP A 130 -10.63 11.48 -2.72
C ASP A 130 -9.32 10.72 -2.47
N GLY A 131 -9.31 9.40 -2.68
CA GLY A 131 -8.11 8.62 -2.46
C GLY A 131 -8.21 7.17 -2.92
N THR A 132 -7.06 6.53 -3.06
CA THR A 132 -6.94 5.12 -3.41
C THR A 132 -6.61 4.29 -2.18
N VAL A 133 -7.12 3.06 -2.13
CA VAL A 133 -6.77 2.15 -1.03
C VAL A 133 -5.30 1.80 -1.13
N ALA A 134 -4.56 1.96 -0.02
CA ALA A 134 -3.13 1.74 0.05
C ALA A 134 -2.34 2.44 -1.08
N GLY A 135 -2.80 3.64 -1.45
CA GLY A 135 -2.13 4.53 -2.38
C GLY A 135 -2.32 5.97 -1.92
N ASP A 136 -2.24 6.90 -2.87
CA ASP A 136 -2.31 8.31 -2.54
C ASP A 136 -3.74 8.79 -2.25
N SER A 137 -3.85 9.84 -1.45
CA SER A 137 -5.10 10.49 -1.11
C SER A 137 -4.95 12.01 -1.00
N THR A 138 -6.02 12.71 -1.36
CA THR A 138 -6.18 14.14 -1.11
C THR A 138 -6.98 14.33 0.15
N VAL A 139 -6.58 15.31 0.96
CA VAL A 139 -7.19 15.53 2.27
C VAL A 139 -7.61 16.98 2.46
N ALA A 140 -8.53 17.18 3.38
CA ALA A 140 -8.95 18.47 3.88
C ALA A 140 -8.88 18.46 5.42
N ALA A 141 -8.34 19.53 6.01
CA ALA A 141 -8.32 19.71 7.45
C ALA A 141 -9.62 20.39 7.92
N VAL A 142 -10.31 19.79 8.88
CA VAL A 142 -11.59 20.29 9.41
C VAL A 142 -11.67 20.21 10.93
N ARG A 143 -12.63 20.91 11.52
CA ARG A 143 -13.09 20.81 12.91
C ARG A 143 -14.55 20.37 12.94
N ASP A 144 -15.04 20.04 14.14
CA ASP A 144 -16.42 19.65 14.41
C ASP A 144 -16.89 18.35 13.72
N TYR A 145 -15.98 17.58 13.10
CA TYR A 145 -16.34 16.32 12.43
C TYR A 145 -16.50 15.16 13.42
N SER A 146 -17.59 14.40 13.25
CA SER A 146 -17.93 13.23 14.04
C SER A 146 -17.89 11.98 13.16
N PRO A 147 -16.81 11.17 13.23
CA PRO A 147 -16.66 10.01 12.35
C PRO A 147 -17.85 9.04 12.42
N PRO A 148 -18.41 8.60 11.28
CA PRO A 148 -19.50 7.64 11.27
C PRO A 148 -19.03 6.29 11.82
N ALA A 149 -19.86 5.66 12.65
CA ALA A 149 -19.60 4.33 13.19
C ALA A 149 -19.75 3.27 12.10
N ILE A 150 -18.63 2.84 11.51
CA ILE A 150 -18.57 1.82 10.47
C ILE A 150 -17.75 0.65 11.01
N ALA A 151 -18.28 -0.56 10.88
CA ALA A 151 -17.60 -1.77 11.33
C ALA A 151 -17.74 -2.91 10.31
N VAL A 152 -16.66 -3.64 10.07
CA VAL A 152 -16.73 -4.91 9.35
C VAL A 152 -17.14 -5.98 10.36
N ARG A 153 -18.28 -6.62 10.13
CA ARG A 153 -18.87 -7.59 11.06
C ARG A 153 -18.49 -9.02 10.73
N ALA A 154 -18.51 -9.35 9.44
CA ALA A 154 -18.17 -10.67 8.96
C ALA A 154 -17.55 -10.56 7.56
N THR A 155 -16.70 -11.52 7.25
CA THR A 155 -16.17 -11.70 5.91
C THR A 155 -15.96 -13.18 5.69
N ASP A 156 -16.49 -13.68 4.59
CA ASP A 156 -16.33 -15.05 4.13
C ASP A 156 -16.00 -15.04 2.63
N ALA A 157 -15.97 -16.20 1.97
CA ALA A 157 -15.62 -16.28 0.56
C ALA A 157 -16.61 -15.57 -0.39
N ASP A 158 -17.86 -15.41 0.03
CA ASP A 158 -18.98 -15.01 -0.83
C ASP A 158 -19.42 -13.57 -0.59
N ALA A 159 -19.28 -13.04 0.63
CA ALA A 159 -19.63 -11.66 0.94
C ALA A 159 -18.82 -11.05 2.09
N VAL A 160 -18.81 -9.71 2.11
CA VAL A 160 -18.46 -8.93 3.30
C VAL A 160 -19.72 -8.28 3.86
N SER A 161 -19.87 -8.34 5.19
CA SER A 161 -20.97 -7.69 5.91
C SER A 161 -20.43 -6.56 6.78
N LEU A 162 -21.01 -5.38 6.62
CA LEU A 162 -20.68 -4.17 7.35
C LEU A 162 -21.87 -3.66 8.14
N GLU A 163 -21.59 -3.06 9.29
CA GLU A 163 -22.54 -2.21 10.00
C GLU A 163 -22.23 -0.75 9.66
N THR A 164 -23.25 0.01 9.29
CA THR A 164 -23.15 1.45 9.03
C THR A 164 -24.24 2.20 9.80
N PRO A 165 -24.14 3.53 9.96
CA PRO A 165 -25.23 4.31 10.58
C PRO A 165 -26.57 4.22 9.82
N ALA A 166 -26.55 3.88 8.53
CA ALA A 166 -27.74 3.69 7.70
C ALA A 166 -28.35 2.27 7.85
N GLY A 167 -27.67 1.37 8.57
CA GLY A 167 -28.04 -0.03 8.74
C GLY A 167 -27.00 -1.02 8.20
N PRO A 168 -27.30 -2.32 8.27
CA PRO A 168 -26.41 -3.37 7.78
C PRO A 168 -26.28 -3.32 6.25
N LEU A 169 -25.07 -3.55 5.76
CA LEU A 169 -24.71 -3.59 4.35
C LEU A 169 -24.00 -4.92 4.05
N SER A 170 -24.44 -5.63 3.02
CA SER A 170 -23.75 -6.81 2.51
C SER A 170 -23.28 -6.55 1.09
N VAL A 171 -22.02 -6.90 0.79
CA VAL A 171 -21.41 -6.73 -0.52
C VAL A 171 -20.88 -8.09 -1.00
N PRO A 172 -21.44 -8.66 -2.08
CA PRO A 172 -20.96 -9.92 -2.63
C PRO A 172 -19.53 -9.87 -3.16
N ALA A 173 -18.88 -11.02 -3.23
CA ALA A 173 -17.56 -11.18 -3.80
C ALA A 173 -17.55 -10.80 -5.28
N GLY A 174 -16.54 -10.03 -5.68
CA GLY A 174 -16.43 -9.44 -7.01
C GLY A 174 -17.16 -8.12 -7.18
N GLU A 175 -17.97 -7.69 -6.20
CA GLU A 175 -18.77 -6.47 -6.30
C GLU A 175 -18.16 -5.27 -5.60
N ARG A 176 -18.77 -4.11 -5.89
CA ARG A 176 -18.51 -2.84 -5.22
C ARG A 176 -19.80 -2.07 -5.05
N THR A 177 -19.87 -1.28 -3.98
CA THR A 177 -20.99 -0.39 -3.71
C THR A 177 -20.49 0.92 -3.14
N THR A 178 -21.36 1.92 -3.14
CA THR A 178 -21.12 3.22 -2.51
C THR A 178 -22.37 3.58 -1.72
N VAL A 179 -22.17 3.94 -0.46
CA VAL A 179 -23.23 4.35 0.45
C VAL A 179 -22.98 5.79 0.87
N GLU A 180 -23.96 6.66 0.63
CA GLU A 180 -23.95 8.01 1.18
C GLU A 180 -24.38 7.94 2.65
N LEU A 181 -23.61 8.59 3.51
CA LEU A 181 -23.86 8.65 4.94
C LEU A 181 -24.54 9.96 5.30
N SER A 182 -25.10 10.03 6.51
CA SER A 182 -25.76 11.25 6.99
C SER A 182 -24.86 12.46 6.86
N SER A 183 -25.40 13.52 6.27
CA SER A 183 -24.69 14.79 6.15
C SER A 183 -24.33 15.36 7.51
N GLN A 184 -23.18 16.01 7.60
CA GLN A 184 -22.64 16.62 8.80
C GLN A 184 -22.22 18.05 8.52
N SER A 185 -22.36 18.93 9.49
CA SER A 185 -21.73 20.25 9.44
C SER A 185 -20.32 20.13 9.97
N VAL A 186 -19.34 20.57 9.18
CA VAL A 186 -17.94 20.67 9.57
C VAL A 186 -17.48 22.10 9.41
N ARG A 187 -16.38 22.45 10.07
CA ARG A 187 -15.74 23.75 9.91
C ARG A 187 -14.38 23.57 9.27
N SER A 188 -14.12 24.25 8.17
CA SER A 188 -12.80 24.22 7.54
C SER A 188 -11.73 24.71 8.52
N ALA A 189 -10.59 24.02 8.54
CA ALA A 189 -9.53 24.38 9.45
C ALA A 189 -8.73 25.61 9.00
N THR A 190 -8.83 25.94 7.71
CA THR A 190 -8.04 26.96 7.01
C THR A 190 -8.69 28.34 7.05
N ASP A 191 -9.99 28.41 6.78
CA ASP A 191 -10.76 29.68 6.71
C ASP A 191 -11.83 29.80 7.80
N GLY A 192 -12.08 28.72 8.57
CA GLY A 192 -13.09 28.71 9.62
C GLY A 192 -14.53 28.67 9.12
N GLU A 193 -14.77 28.52 7.81
CA GLU A 193 -16.10 28.49 7.23
C GLU A 193 -16.82 27.17 7.57
N SER A 194 -18.11 27.25 7.91
CA SER A 194 -18.94 26.07 8.11
C SER A 194 -19.49 25.56 6.78
N ARG A 195 -19.31 24.26 6.52
CA ARG A 195 -19.75 23.59 5.31
C ARG A 195 -20.52 22.33 5.66
N THR A 196 -21.57 22.02 4.91
CA THR A 196 -22.25 20.73 5.01
C THR A 196 -21.55 19.72 4.10
N VAL A 197 -21.12 18.61 4.66
CA VAL A 197 -20.47 17.52 3.95
C VAL A 197 -21.32 16.26 4.01
N THR A 198 -21.32 15.48 2.95
CA THR A 198 -21.99 14.17 2.90
C THR A 198 -20.92 13.11 2.66
N PRO A 199 -20.45 12.41 3.71
CA PRO A 199 -19.44 11.38 3.56
C PRO A 199 -19.95 10.22 2.69
N ARG A 200 -19.05 9.62 1.91
CA ARG A 200 -19.33 8.45 1.08
C ARG A 200 -18.46 7.29 1.51
N LEU A 201 -19.10 6.22 1.98
CA LEU A 201 -18.43 4.94 2.19
C LEU A 201 -18.40 4.18 0.87
N ARG A 202 -17.20 3.99 0.31
CA ARG A 202 -16.98 3.08 -0.80
C ARG A 202 -16.49 1.74 -0.29
N VAL A 203 -17.18 0.68 -0.70
CA VAL A 203 -16.82 -0.69 -0.38
C VAL A 203 -16.57 -1.43 -1.67
N ARG A 204 -15.44 -2.12 -1.76
CA ARG A 204 -15.21 -3.12 -2.80
C ARG A 204 -14.77 -4.40 -2.14
N TYR A 205 -15.36 -5.51 -2.56
CA TYR A 205 -14.99 -6.83 -2.07
C TYR A 205 -14.51 -7.70 -3.22
N PRO A 206 -13.22 -7.69 -3.56
CA PRO A 206 -12.68 -8.53 -4.64
C PRO A 206 -12.78 -10.05 -4.40
N GLY A 207 -13.12 -10.50 -3.19
CA GLY A 207 -13.08 -11.90 -2.77
C GLY A 207 -11.74 -12.30 -2.17
N GLN A 208 -11.43 -13.60 -2.25
CA GLN A 208 -10.14 -14.12 -1.78
C GLN A 208 -8.96 -13.63 -2.64
N ARG A 209 -7.88 -13.26 -1.97
CA ARG A 209 -6.58 -12.95 -2.57
C ARG A 209 -5.45 -13.56 -1.75
N THR A 210 -4.35 -13.88 -2.40
CA THR A 210 -3.07 -14.12 -1.71
C THR A 210 -2.45 -12.76 -1.38
N LEU A 211 -2.41 -12.43 -0.09
CA LEU A 211 -1.70 -11.30 0.46
C LEU A 211 -0.21 -11.65 0.56
N TYR A 212 0.63 -10.83 -0.06
CA TYR A 212 2.07 -10.81 0.16
C TYR A 212 2.40 -9.52 0.90
N HIS A 213 3.07 -9.63 2.04
CA HIS A 213 3.42 -8.49 2.89
C HIS A 213 4.75 -8.80 3.61
N PRO A 214 5.59 -7.81 3.94
CA PRO A 214 6.74 -8.03 4.83
C PRO A 214 6.32 -8.65 6.17
N ALA A 215 7.27 -9.08 6.99
CA ALA A 215 6.92 -9.37 8.38
C ALA A 215 6.36 -8.10 9.06
N ARG A 216 5.45 -8.26 10.01
CA ARG A 216 4.79 -7.11 10.66
C ARG A 216 5.80 -6.25 11.40
N GLY A 217 5.71 -4.93 11.22
CA GLY A 217 6.64 -3.97 11.80
C GLY A 217 8.08 -4.08 11.27
N ALA A 218 8.33 -4.88 10.22
CA ALA A 218 9.65 -5.01 9.66
C ALA A 218 9.98 -3.81 8.76
N ASP A 219 11.15 -3.23 8.98
CA ASP A 219 11.75 -2.22 8.09
C ASP A 219 12.45 -2.90 6.90
N THR A 220 11.67 -3.67 6.14
CA THR A 220 12.14 -4.38 4.94
C THR A 220 11.07 -4.29 3.87
N ALA A 221 11.50 -4.29 2.61
CA ALA A 221 10.59 -4.37 1.48
C ALA A 221 10.57 -5.77 0.87
N VAL A 222 9.40 -6.21 0.37
CA VAL A 222 9.21 -7.53 -0.25
C VAL A 222 8.61 -7.39 -1.64
N PHE A 223 9.13 -8.16 -2.58
CA PHE A 223 8.76 -8.14 -3.99
C PHE A 223 8.64 -9.58 -4.52
N PRO A 224 7.95 -9.79 -5.65
CA PRO A 224 8.15 -11.01 -6.45
C PRO A 224 9.64 -11.21 -6.72
N SER A 225 10.12 -12.45 -6.84
CA SER A 225 11.53 -12.70 -7.19
C SER A 225 11.88 -12.27 -8.61
N PHE A 226 10.88 -12.07 -9.47
CA PHE A 226 11.04 -11.83 -10.90
C PHE A 226 11.83 -12.93 -11.64
N GLY A 227 11.99 -14.11 -11.03
CA GLY A 227 12.85 -15.17 -11.56
C GLY A 227 14.34 -14.96 -11.28
N LEU A 228 14.71 -13.94 -10.47
CA LEU A 228 16.06 -13.77 -10.00
C LEU A 228 16.43 -14.87 -9.00
N ASP A 229 17.66 -15.32 -9.09
CA ASP A 229 18.30 -16.23 -8.14
C ASP A 229 19.52 -15.51 -7.56
N LEU A 230 19.49 -15.26 -6.24
CA LEU A 230 20.59 -14.57 -5.57
C LEU A 230 21.89 -15.38 -5.53
N GLU A 231 21.88 -16.69 -5.79
CA GLU A 231 23.11 -17.49 -5.92
C GLU A 231 23.86 -17.22 -7.22
N THR A 232 23.14 -16.79 -8.26
CA THR A 232 23.69 -16.56 -9.59
C THR A 232 23.66 -15.09 -10.02
N LEU A 233 23.02 -14.22 -9.22
CA LEU A 233 22.99 -12.78 -9.45
C LEU A 233 24.43 -12.20 -9.44
N PRO A 234 24.86 -11.47 -10.50
CA PRO A 234 26.18 -10.87 -10.57
C PRO A 234 26.47 -9.94 -9.38
N ASN A 235 27.71 -9.91 -8.91
CA ASN A 235 28.15 -8.97 -7.88
C ASN A 235 29.57 -8.46 -8.20
N PRO A 236 29.74 -7.20 -8.65
CA PRO A 236 28.71 -6.17 -8.79
C PRO A 236 27.76 -6.42 -9.98
N VAL A 237 26.53 -5.88 -9.89
CA VAL A 237 25.59 -5.81 -11.02
C VAL A 237 25.99 -4.64 -11.93
N PRO A 238 26.15 -4.85 -13.25
CA PRO A 238 26.36 -3.75 -14.20
C PRO A 238 25.03 -3.06 -14.48
N VAL A 239 24.72 -1.99 -13.75
CA VAL A 239 23.44 -1.28 -13.84
C VAL A 239 23.42 -0.34 -15.04
N PRO A 240 22.54 -0.53 -16.05
CA PRO A 240 22.43 0.39 -17.18
C PRO A 240 21.90 1.75 -16.74
N THR A 241 22.45 2.81 -17.33
CA THR A 241 22.09 4.19 -17.04
C THR A 241 21.82 4.98 -18.32
N ALA A 242 20.82 5.85 -18.26
CA ALA A 242 20.48 6.81 -19.28
C ALA A 242 20.49 8.22 -18.67
N ALA A 243 21.31 9.12 -19.22
CA ALA A 243 21.52 10.47 -18.68
C ALA A 243 21.96 10.51 -17.20
N GLY A 244 22.67 9.48 -16.73
CA GLY A 244 23.12 9.36 -15.35
C GLY A 244 22.08 8.79 -14.37
N GLU A 245 20.88 8.51 -14.85
CA GLU A 245 19.80 7.86 -14.08
C GLU A 245 19.71 6.38 -14.42
N LEU A 246 19.17 5.58 -13.49
CA LEU A 246 18.87 4.16 -13.71
C LEU A 246 17.94 3.97 -14.92
N ASP A 247 18.30 3.07 -15.84
CA ASP A 247 17.38 2.49 -16.82
C ASP A 247 16.84 1.15 -16.27
N ASP A 248 15.65 1.17 -15.66
CA ASP A 248 15.05 0.00 -15.02
C ASP A 248 14.74 -1.12 -16.03
N ARG A 249 14.42 -0.78 -17.27
CA ARG A 249 14.14 -1.76 -18.34
C ARG A 249 15.42 -2.38 -18.85
N GLY A 250 16.45 -1.58 -19.05
CA GLY A 250 17.80 -2.05 -19.36
C GLY A 250 18.31 -3.00 -18.28
N LEU A 251 18.12 -2.65 -17.00
CA LEU A 251 18.50 -3.52 -15.88
C LEU A 251 17.74 -4.85 -15.91
N ALA A 252 16.43 -4.83 -16.19
CA ALA A 252 15.65 -6.06 -16.33
C ALA A 252 16.23 -6.97 -17.43
N ALA A 253 16.51 -6.41 -18.61
CA ALA A 253 17.11 -7.15 -19.72
C ALA A 253 18.49 -7.72 -19.34
N ALA A 254 19.34 -6.93 -18.68
CA ALA A 254 20.66 -7.34 -18.22
C ALA A 254 20.61 -8.48 -17.20
N LEU A 255 19.56 -8.54 -16.38
CA LEU A 255 19.35 -9.57 -15.37
C LEU A 255 18.46 -10.74 -15.85
N GLY A 256 18.08 -10.76 -17.14
CA GLY A 256 17.23 -11.82 -17.71
C GLY A 256 15.78 -11.79 -17.23
N VAL A 257 15.32 -10.66 -16.69
CA VAL A 257 13.93 -10.47 -16.25
C VAL A 257 13.06 -10.08 -17.44
N ASP A 258 12.17 -10.99 -17.85
CA ASP A 258 11.18 -10.69 -18.88
C ASP A 258 10.01 -9.89 -18.29
N LEU A 259 9.95 -8.60 -18.64
CA LEU A 259 8.86 -7.70 -18.25
C LEU A 259 7.68 -7.70 -19.24
N SER A 260 7.86 -8.25 -20.45
CA SER A 260 6.84 -8.23 -21.50
C SER A 260 5.68 -9.18 -21.18
N GLU A 261 6.01 -10.32 -20.57
CA GLU A 261 5.06 -11.33 -20.08
C GLU A 261 4.43 -10.96 -18.73
N ARG A 262 4.85 -9.84 -18.12
CA ARG A 262 4.39 -9.42 -16.79
C ARG A 262 3.27 -8.38 -16.88
N PRO A 263 2.24 -8.48 -16.03
CA PRO A 263 1.19 -7.47 -15.97
C PRO A 263 1.78 -6.14 -15.50
N TYR A 264 1.14 -5.02 -15.88
CA TYR A 264 1.58 -3.68 -15.49
C TYR A 264 1.91 -3.55 -13.98
N PRO A 265 1.07 -4.04 -13.06
CA PRO A 265 1.40 -4.20 -11.64
C PRO A 265 2.80 -4.74 -11.30
N GLU A 266 3.24 -5.84 -11.93
CA GLU A 266 4.56 -6.40 -11.66
C GLU A 266 5.69 -5.55 -12.24
N ARG A 267 5.45 -4.81 -13.34
CA ARG A 267 6.42 -3.86 -13.88
C ARG A 267 6.63 -2.67 -12.94
N VAL A 268 5.57 -2.22 -12.25
CA VAL A 268 5.69 -1.19 -11.20
C VAL A 268 6.48 -1.73 -10.00
N LEU A 269 6.21 -2.97 -9.56
CA LEU A 269 7.00 -3.60 -8.50
C LEU A 269 8.48 -3.78 -8.90
N TRP A 270 8.74 -4.12 -10.16
CA TRP A 270 10.09 -4.20 -10.71
C TRP A 270 10.80 -2.85 -10.62
N GLN A 271 10.15 -1.78 -11.09
CA GLN A 271 10.69 -0.43 -11.02
C GLN A 271 11.02 -0.07 -9.56
N ALA A 272 10.11 -0.35 -8.63
CA ALA A 272 10.31 -0.06 -7.20
C ALA A 272 11.53 -0.79 -6.60
N ILE A 273 11.76 -2.08 -6.91
CA ILE A 273 12.98 -2.77 -6.45
C ILE A 273 14.23 -2.32 -7.21
N ALA A 274 14.12 -2.00 -8.50
CA ALA A 274 15.24 -1.53 -9.31
C ALA A 274 15.81 -0.23 -8.74
N TYR A 275 14.98 0.78 -8.49
CA TYR A 275 15.39 2.01 -7.81
C TYR A 275 15.70 1.78 -6.33
N GLY A 276 14.94 0.91 -5.67
CA GLY A 276 15.17 0.57 -4.27
C GLY A 276 16.55 -0.04 -4.02
N ALA A 277 17.02 -0.96 -4.86
CA ALA A 277 18.26 -1.70 -4.63
C ALA A 277 19.43 -1.20 -5.48
N PHE A 278 19.19 -0.77 -6.72
CA PHE A 278 20.23 -0.59 -7.74
C PHE A 278 20.33 0.83 -8.30
N ASP A 279 19.72 1.82 -7.64
CA ASP A 279 19.90 3.23 -8.00
C ASP A 279 21.39 3.63 -7.90
N PRO A 280 22.01 4.15 -8.99
CA PRO A 280 23.39 4.64 -9.00
C PRO A 280 23.72 5.69 -7.92
N HIS A 281 22.72 6.43 -7.44
CA HIS A 281 22.87 7.49 -6.45
C HIS A 281 22.59 7.03 -5.02
N ARG A 282 22.31 5.74 -4.83
CA ARG A 282 22.01 5.16 -3.52
C ARG A 282 23.22 5.27 -2.58
N GLY A 283 23.01 5.86 -1.41
CA GLY A 283 24.08 6.12 -0.43
C GLY A 283 24.56 4.91 0.36
N ALA A 284 23.87 3.77 0.30
CA ALA A 284 24.22 2.56 1.06
C ALA A 284 24.11 1.30 0.20
N GLU A 285 25.04 0.37 0.36
CA GLU A 285 24.99 -0.92 -0.35
C GLU A 285 23.68 -1.67 -0.07
N PRO A 286 22.95 -2.12 -1.12
CA PRO A 286 21.73 -2.89 -0.94
C PRO A 286 22.00 -4.25 -0.27
N ARG A 287 21.08 -4.64 0.62
CA ARG A 287 21.05 -5.95 1.28
C ARG A 287 19.86 -6.75 0.78
N LEU A 288 20.14 -7.84 0.07
CA LEU A 288 19.13 -8.69 -0.56
C LEU A 288 19.09 -10.07 0.08
N SER A 289 17.90 -10.55 0.39
CA SER A 289 17.67 -11.95 0.76
C SER A 289 16.49 -12.54 -0.01
N GLN A 290 16.51 -13.87 -0.17
CA GLN A 290 15.49 -14.63 -0.89
C GLN A 290 14.86 -15.61 0.10
N PRO A 291 13.85 -15.18 0.88
CA PRO A 291 13.25 -16.02 1.92
C PRO A 291 12.42 -17.18 1.32
N ARG A 292 12.05 -17.08 0.03
CA ARG A 292 11.35 -18.08 -0.77
C ARG A 292 11.76 -17.92 -2.24
N ASP A 293 11.68 -18.98 -3.03
CA ASP A 293 12.03 -18.93 -4.46
C ASP A 293 11.24 -17.88 -5.26
N ASP A 294 10.00 -17.62 -4.84
CA ASP A 294 9.07 -16.68 -5.46
C ASP A 294 9.15 -15.25 -4.91
N LEU A 295 9.98 -14.98 -3.88
CA LEU A 295 10.07 -13.68 -3.21
C LEU A 295 11.50 -13.15 -3.08
N LEU A 296 11.65 -11.86 -3.34
CA LEU A 296 12.86 -11.10 -3.03
C LEU A 296 12.57 -10.14 -1.88
N ARG A 297 13.53 -10.00 -0.96
CA ARG A 297 13.47 -9.07 0.17
C ARG A 297 14.64 -8.09 0.11
N LEU A 298 14.34 -6.79 0.14
CA LEU A 298 15.31 -5.72 0.32
C LEU A 298 15.30 -5.30 1.80
N GLU A 299 16.41 -5.53 2.50
CA GLU A 299 16.49 -5.36 3.96
C GLU A 299 16.81 -3.92 4.41
N ASN A 300 17.11 -3.04 3.47
CA ASN A 300 17.38 -1.64 3.70
C ASN A 300 16.79 -0.80 2.54
N PRO A 301 15.47 -0.82 2.35
CA PRO A 301 14.85 -0.01 1.29
C PRO A 301 15.21 1.46 1.49
N THR A 302 15.47 2.17 0.40
CA THR A 302 15.48 3.64 0.43
C THR A 302 14.07 4.13 0.73
N ALA A 303 13.98 5.19 1.56
CA ALA A 303 12.72 5.83 1.92
C ALA A 303 12.01 6.39 0.69
#